data_AF-A0A0S7EVH0-F1
#
_entry.id   AF-A0A0S7EVH0-F1
#
_cell.length_a   1.000
_cell.length_b   1.000
_cell.length_c   1.000
_cell.angle_alpha   90.00
_cell.angle_beta   90.00
_cell.angle_gamma   90.00
#
_symmetry.space_group_name_H-M   'P 1'
#
loop_
_entity.id
_entity.type
_entity.pdbx_description
1 polymer ?
#
loop_
_entity_poly.entity_id
_entity_poly.type
_entity_poly.pdbx_seq_one_letter_code
_entity_poly.pdbx_strand_id
1 'polypeptide(L)'
;IIGLELFIGKMHATCFVIKSGALAEEEPAPCAVSGHGRRCLVNGTICREGWQGPNNGITNFDNFLFAMLTVFQCITMEGWTDVLYWMNDAMGFELPWVYFVSLVIFGSFFVLNLVLGVLSGEFSKEREKAKARGDFQSLDTQLF
;
A
#
# COMPACT_ATOMS: atom_id res chain seq x y z
N ILE A 1 -3.77 -6.69 -10.21
CA ILE A 1 -3.45 -7.59 -11.35
C ILE A 1 -2.00 -7.40 -11.77
N ILE A 2 -1.58 -6.24 -12.28
CA ILE A 2 -0.18 -5.99 -12.68
C ILE A 2 0.83 -6.34 -11.58
N GLY A 3 0.61 -5.86 -10.34
CA GLY A 3 1.48 -6.21 -9.20
C GLY A 3 1.42 -7.69 -8.79
N LEU A 4 0.32 -8.40 -9.07
CA LEU A 4 0.22 -9.83 -8.80
C LEU A 4 1.16 -10.60 -9.75
N GLU A 5 1.06 -10.34 -11.05
CA GLU A 5 1.88 -11.01 -12.08
C GLU A 5 3.38 -10.74 -11.90
N LEU A 6 3.73 -9.52 -11.46
CA LEU A 6 5.13 -9.13 -11.31
C LEU A 6 5.77 -9.64 -10.00
N PHE A 7 5.00 -9.75 -8.92
CA PHE A 7 5.55 -9.91 -7.57
C PHE A 7 5.09 -11.18 -6.83
N ILE A 8 4.33 -12.06 -7.50
CA ILE A 8 3.86 -13.31 -6.93
C ILE A 8 5.02 -14.15 -6.36
N GLY A 9 4.87 -14.57 -5.10
CA GLY A 9 5.79 -15.46 -4.41
C GLY A 9 7.13 -14.84 -4.01
N LYS A 10 7.41 -13.57 -4.35
CA LYS A 10 8.75 -12.98 -4.17
C LYS A 10 9.10 -12.63 -2.72
N MET A 11 8.10 -12.48 -1.85
CA MET A 11 8.28 -12.04 -0.47
C MET A 11 8.36 -13.17 0.56
N HIS A 12 8.48 -14.44 0.13
CA HIS A 12 8.49 -15.61 1.03
C HIS A 12 9.88 -16.10 1.46
N ALA A 13 10.94 -15.40 1.06
CA ALA A 13 12.31 -15.71 1.43
C ALA A 13 12.85 -14.69 2.45
N THR A 14 13.46 -15.18 3.51
CA THR A 14 14.17 -14.34 4.51
C THR A 14 15.46 -15.04 4.99
N CYS A 15 16.23 -14.35 5.82
CA CYS A 15 17.50 -14.82 6.33
C CYS A 15 17.31 -15.71 7.56
N PHE A 16 17.76 -16.96 7.46
CA PHE A 16 17.75 -17.94 8.55
C PHE A 16 19.17 -18.27 9.00
N VAL A 17 19.35 -18.52 10.29
CA VAL A 17 20.62 -18.99 10.86
C VAL A 17 20.81 -20.47 10.51
N ILE A 18 21.96 -20.83 9.90
CA ILE A 18 22.21 -22.19 9.39
C ILE A 18 22.16 -23.25 10.51
N LYS A 19 22.61 -22.92 11.73
CA LYS A 19 22.71 -23.87 12.85
C LYS A 19 21.39 -24.15 13.56
N SER A 20 20.56 -23.12 13.78
CA SER A 20 19.32 -23.22 14.55
C SER A 20 18.06 -23.26 13.69
N GLY A 21 18.14 -22.84 12.42
CA GLY A 21 16.96 -22.64 11.58
C GLY A 21 16.04 -21.51 12.06
N ALA A 22 16.48 -20.71 13.03
CA ALA A 22 15.76 -19.55 13.51
C ALA A 22 15.94 -18.35 12.57
N LEU A 23 15.03 -17.38 12.66
CA LEU A 23 15.18 -16.09 11.98
C LEU A 23 16.47 -15.40 12.45
N ALA A 24 17.23 -14.85 11.50
CA ALA A 24 18.50 -14.18 11.79
C ALA A 24 18.35 -12.75 12.31
N GLU A 25 17.22 -12.12 12.00
CA GLU A 25 16.92 -10.71 12.30
C GLU A 25 15.66 -10.66 13.18
N GLU A 26 15.62 -9.77 14.19
CA GLU A 26 14.42 -9.55 15.02
C GLU A 26 13.27 -8.97 14.19
N GLU A 27 13.59 -8.10 13.23
CA GLU A 27 12.68 -7.59 12.21
C GLU A 27 13.04 -8.23 10.86
N PRO A 28 12.42 -9.36 10.49
CA PRO A 28 12.76 -10.06 9.26
C PRO A 28 12.31 -9.27 8.03
N ALA A 29 13.24 -9.05 7.11
CA ALA A 29 12.96 -8.49 5.79
C ALA A 29 13.10 -9.56 4.68
N PRO A 30 12.47 -9.36 3.51
CA PRO A 30 12.70 -10.23 2.35
C PRO A 30 14.18 -10.30 1.97
N CYS A 31 14.59 -11.41 1.37
CA CYS A 31 15.92 -11.57 0.75
C CYS A 31 15.82 -12.24 -0.60
N ALA A 32 16.81 -12.01 -1.46
CA ALA A 32 16.90 -12.66 -2.77
C ALA A 32 17.74 -13.95 -2.68
N VAL A 33 17.10 -15.09 -2.93
CA VAL A 33 17.80 -16.40 -3.03
C VAL A 33 18.75 -16.42 -4.23
N SER A 34 18.38 -15.74 -5.31
CA SER A 34 19.20 -15.55 -6.51
C SER A 34 18.84 -14.21 -7.17
N GLY A 35 19.84 -13.38 -7.50
CA GLY A 35 19.64 -12.13 -8.23
C GLY A 35 20.32 -10.90 -7.59
N HIS A 36 19.73 -9.72 -7.86
CA HIS A 36 20.22 -8.41 -7.45
C HIS A 36 19.53 -7.83 -6.20
N GLY A 37 18.67 -8.60 -5.53
CA GLY A 37 18.05 -8.18 -4.27
C GLY A 37 19.00 -8.30 -3.07
N ARG A 38 18.45 -8.08 -1.87
CA ARG A 38 19.19 -8.08 -0.61
C ARG A 38 19.75 -9.47 -0.31
N ARG A 39 21.02 -9.50 0.10
CA ARG A 39 21.70 -10.71 0.62
C ARG A 39 21.82 -10.62 2.13
N CYS A 40 21.79 -11.77 2.78
CA CYS A 40 22.03 -11.85 4.21
C CYS A 40 23.47 -11.44 4.53
N LEU A 41 23.64 -10.43 5.38
CA LEU A 41 24.95 -9.86 5.72
C LEU A 41 25.64 -10.60 6.89
N VAL A 42 24.86 -11.33 7.69
CA VAL A 42 25.34 -11.98 8.91
C VAL A 42 26.00 -13.32 8.58
N ASN A 43 27.22 -13.54 9.07
CA ASN A 43 27.95 -14.78 8.86
C ASN A 43 27.18 -15.98 9.44
N GLY A 44 27.09 -17.06 8.67
CA GLY A 44 26.35 -18.26 9.06
C GLY A 44 24.83 -18.14 8.89
N THR A 45 24.36 -17.18 8.10
CA THR A 45 22.96 -17.09 7.67
C THR A 45 22.81 -17.44 6.20
N ILE A 46 21.63 -17.94 5.83
CA ILE A 46 21.29 -18.28 4.46
C ILE A 46 19.90 -17.75 4.13
N CYS A 47 19.76 -17.20 2.93
CA CYS A 47 18.46 -16.79 2.40
C CYS A 47 17.70 -18.05 1.96
N ARG A 48 16.53 -18.29 2.57
CA ARG A 48 15.71 -19.47 2.29
C ARG A 48 14.24 -19.10 2.25
N GLU A 49 13.51 -19.75 1.35
CA GLU A 49 12.05 -19.72 1.32
C GLU A 49 11.45 -20.46 2.53
N GLY A 50 10.32 -19.98 3.03
CA GLY A 50 9.64 -20.53 4.20
C GLY A 50 9.20 -19.48 5.22
N TRP A 51 9.32 -18.20 4.89
CA TRP A 51 8.80 -17.11 5.68
C TRP A 51 7.36 -16.77 5.26
N GLN A 52 6.51 -16.44 6.23
CA GLN A 52 5.12 -16.05 5.97
C GLN A 52 5.01 -14.73 5.18
N GLY A 53 6.05 -13.89 5.22
CA GLY A 53 6.08 -12.58 4.59
C GLY A 53 5.96 -11.44 5.60
N PRO A 54 6.15 -10.19 5.16
CA PRO A 54 6.09 -9.02 6.04
C PRO A 54 4.69 -8.87 6.67
N ASN A 55 4.61 -8.28 7.86
CA ASN A 55 3.38 -8.12 8.64
C ASN A 55 2.59 -9.42 8.82
N ASN A 56 3.25 -10.51 9.25
CA ASN A 56 2.66 -11.85 9.38
C ASN A 56 2.02 -12.38 8.08
N GLY A 57 2.56 -12.00 6.93
CA GLY A 57 2.05 -12.40 5.63
C GLY A 57 0.78 -11.66 5.21
N ILE A 58 0.41 -10.53 5.82
CA ILE A 58 -0.72 -9.71 5.35
C ILE A 58 -0.34 -8.92 4.09
N THR A 59 0.85 -8.31 4.09
CA THR A 59 1.36 -7.54 2.96
C THR A 59 2.04 -8.48 1.96
N ASN A 60 1.24 -9.11 1.11
CA ASN A 60 1.70 -10.04 0.08
C ASN A 60 1.01 -9.83 -1.27
N PHE A 61 1.63 -10.38 -2.32
CA PHE A 61 1.13 -10.35 -3.70
C PHE A 61 0.81 -11.77 -4.22
N ASP A 62 0.44 -12.70 -3.34
CA ASP A 62 0.21 -14.10 -3.73
C ASP A 62 -1.25 -14.37 -4.08
N ASN A 63 -2.16 -13.58 -3.49
CA ASN A 63 -3.59 -13.67 -3.75
C ASN A 63 -4.14 -12.33 -4.21
N PHE A 64 -5.19 -12.38 -5.02
CA PHE A 64 -5.87 -11.19 -5.51
C PHE A 64 -6.35 -10.26 -4.38
N LEU A 65 -6.90 -10.83 -3.30
CA LEU A 65 -7.41 -10.05 -2.17
C LEU A 65 -6.30 -9.35 -1.38
N PHE A 66 -5.21 -10.05 -1.05
CA PHE A 66 -4.07 -9.46 -0.34
C PHE A 66 -3.32 -8.45 -1.20
N ALA A 67 -3.19 -8.71 -2.50
CA ALA A 67 -2.64 -7.74 -3.44
C ALA A 67 -3.50 -6.47 -3.50
N MET A 68 -4.83 -6.59 -3.49
CA MET A 68 -5.72 -5.42 -3.44
C MET A 68 -5.59 -4.65 -2.12
N LEU A 69 -5.49 -5.33 -0.97
CA LEU A 69 -5.28 -4.69 0.33
C LEU A 69 -3.95 -3.92 0.36
N THR A 70 -2.88 -4.53 -0.13
CA THR A 70 -1.56 -3.90 -0.20
C THR A 70 -1.58 -2.68 -1.14
N VAL A 71 -2.23 -2.80 -2.30
CA VAL A 71 -2.41 -1.66 -3.22
C VAL A 71 -3.24 -0.55 -2.57
N PHE A 72 -4.31 -0.89 -1.86
CA PHE A 72 -5.13 0.08 -1.14
C PHE A 72 -4.31 0.83 -0.09
N GLN A 73 -3.53 0.11 0.73
CA GLN A 73 -2.58 0.68 1.69
C GLN A 73 -1.56 1.61 1.00
N CYS A 74 -1.05 1.23 -0.17
CA CYS A 74 -0.13 2.11 -0.90
C CYS A 74 -0.81 3.41 -1.37
N ILE A 75 -2.08 3.35 -1.78
CA ILE A 75 -2.86 4.50 -2.25
C ILE A 75 -3.22 5.46 -1.11
N THR A 76 -3.34 4.98 0.13
CA THR A 76 -3.53 5.86 1.30
C THR A 76 -2.27 6.62 1.70
N MET A 77 -1.16 6.43 0.98
CA MET A 77 0.15 7.01 1.26
C MET A 77 0.73 6.58 2.62
N GLU A 78 0.24 5.48 3.20
CA GLU A 78 0.68 4.99 4.51
C GLU A 78 1.46 3.68 4.34
N GLY A 79 2.72 3.64 4.79
CA GLY A 79 3.57 2.44 4.71
C GLY A 79 3.91 1.98 3.28
N TRP A 80 3.62 2.78 2.25
CA TRP A 80 3.92 2.43 0.85
C TRP A 80 5.42 2.33 0.57
N THR A 81 6.24 3.14 1.26
CA THR A 81 7.71 3.09 1.17
C THR A 81 8.25 1.79 1.74
N ASP A 82 7.65 1.28 2.81
CA ASP A 82 8.08 0.04 3.44
C ASP A 82 7.82 -1.15 2.52
N VAL A 83 6.63 -1.17 1.89
CA VAL A 83 6.30 -2.16 0.85
C VAL A 83 7.26 -2.08 -0.34
N LEU A 84 7.60 -0.87 -0.78
CA LEU A 84 8.59 -0.66 -1.84
C LEU A 84 9.97 -1.21 -1.44
N TYR A 85 10.44 -0.94 -0.22
CA TYR A 85 11.73 -1.43 0.27
C TYR A 85 11.75 -2.95 0.39
N TRP A 86 10.71 -3.57 0.92
CA TRP A 86 10.56 -5.03 0.94
C TRP A 86 10.60 -5.63 -0.46
N MET A 87 9.99 -4.97 -1.44
CA MET A 87 10.05 -5.45 -2.83
C MET A 87 11.45 -5.29 -3.41
N ASN A 88 12.12 -4.16 -3.19
CA ASN A 88 13.50 -3.95 -3.61
C ASN A 88 14.45 -5.00 -3.01
N ASP A 89 14.26 -5.36 -1.75
CA ASP A 89 15.06 -6.39 -1.10
C ASP A 89 14.79 -7.78 -1.67
N ALA A 90 13.57 -8.07 -2.11
CA ALA A 90 13.19 -9.35 -2.70
C ALA A 90 13.74 -9.54 -4.13
N MET A 91 13.69 -8.51 -4.99
CA MET A 91 13.96 -8.66 -6.44
C MET A 91 14.93 -7.64 -7.04
N GLY A 92 15.35 -6.62 -6.28
CA GLY A 92 16.23 -5.54 -6.73
C GLY A 92 15.48 -4.25 -7.09
N PHE A 93 16.24 -3.19 -7.37
CA PHE A 93 15.72 -1.81 -7.44
C PHE A 93 15.12 -1.40 -8.79
N GLU A 94 15.24 -2.20 -9.86
CA GLU A 94 14.96 -1.72 -11.23
C GLU A 94 13.48 -1.64 -11.61
N LEU A 95 12.66 -2.58 -11.13
CA LEU A 95 11.24 -2.70 -11.50
C LEU A 95 10.26 -2.14 -10.45
N PRO A 96 10.47 -2.37 -9.14
CA PRO A 96 9.48 -1.97 -8.14
C PRO A 96 9.23 -0.46 -8.07
N TRP A 97 10.28 0.36 -8.21
CA TRP A 97 10.16 1.81 -8.09
C TRP A 97 9.20 2.41 -9.13
N VAL A 98 9.27 1.98 -10.40
CA VAL A 98 8.38 2.47 -11.47
C VAL A 98 6.93 2.14 -11.13
N TYR A 99 6.69 0.93 -10.64
CA TYR A 99 5.35 0.47 -10.29
C TYR A 99 4.77 1.25 -9.09
N PHE A 100 5.47 1.30 -7.96
CA PHE A 100 4.95 1.92 -6.74
C PHE A 100 4.84 3.44 -6.86
N VAL A 101 5.83 4.12 -7.48
CA VAL A 101 5.79 5.58 -7.64
C VAL A 101 4.64 5.99 -8.57
N SER A 102 4.47 5.30 -9.70
CA SER A 102 3.34 5.59 -10.59
C SER A 102 1.99 5.29 -9.91
N LEU A 103 1.89 4.19 -9.17
CA LEU A 103 0.69 3.82 -8.42
C LEU A 103 0.31 4.85 -7.36
N VAL A 104 1.28 5.36 -6.60
CA VAL A 104 1.03 6.40 -5.58
C VAL A 104 0.62 7.71 -6.24
N ILE A 105 1.25 8.13 -7.33
CA ILE A 105 0.90 9.37 -8.02
C ILE A 105 -0.53 9.29 -8.61
N PHE A 106 -0.80 8.29 -9.45
CA PHE A 106 -2.09 8.18 -10.12
C PHE A 106 -3.21 7.75 -9.18
N GLY A 107 -2.94 6.77 -8.29
CA GLY A 107 -3.92 6.22 -7.36
C GLY A 107 -4.32 7.23 -6.29
N SER A 108 -3.35 7.87 -5.64
CA SER A 108 -3.68 8.82 -4.57
C SER A 108 -4.32 10.09 -5.11
N PHE A 109 -3.88 10.59 -6.27
CA PHE A 109 -4.55 11.72 -6.93
C PHE A 109 -6.01 11.39 -7.25
N PHE A 110 -6.28 10.19 -7.77
CA PHE A 110 -7.64 9.75 -8.05
C PHE A 110 -8.51 9.69 -6.78
N VAL A 111 -8.02 9.05 -5.72
CA VAL A 111 -8.77 8.92 -4.46
C VAL A 111 -9.00 10.27 -3.80
N LEU A 112 -7.97 11.14 -3.73
CA LEU A 112 -8.11 12.48 -3.16
C LEU A 112 -9.14 13.31 -3.91
N ASN A 113 -9.11 13.31 -5.25
CA ASN A 113 -10.09 14.05 -6.04
C ASN A 113 -11.51 13.49 -5.90
N LEU A 114 -11.66 12.17 -5.78
CA LEU A 114 -12.96 11.55 -5.55
C LEU A 114 -13.53 11.95 -4.19
N VAL A 115 -12.73 11.90 -3.14
CA VAL A 115 -13.14 12.31 -1.78
C VAL A 115 -13.51 13.79 -1.76
N LEU A 116 -12.68 14.67 -2.33
CA LEU A 116 -12.98 16.09 -2.43
C LEU A 116 -14.24 16.37 -3.25
N GLY A 117 -14.45 15.63 -4.35
CA GLY A 117 -15.66 15.73 -5.18
C GLY A 117 -16.93 15.36 -4.43
N VAL A 118 -16.91 14.26 -3.67
CA VAL A 118 -18.06 13.82 -2.86
C VAL A 118 -18.36 14.82 -1.75
N LEU A 119 -17.35 15.28 -1.01
CA LEU A 119 -17.53 16.27 0.06
C LEU A 119 -18.05 17.61 -0.49
N SER A 120 -17.51 18.06 -1.62
CA SER A 120 -17.97 19.28 -2.30
C SER A 120 -19.43 19.17 -2.75
N GLY A 121 -19.82 18.03 -3.31
CA GLY A 121 -21.20 17.76 -3.71
C GLY A 121 -22.16 17.77 -2.52
N GLU A 122 -21.78 17.14 -1.41
CA GLU A 122 -22.62 17.07 -0.22
C GLU A 122 -22.75 18.43 0.48
N PHE A 123 -21.65 19.20 0.60
CA PHE A 123 -21.71 20.57 1.12
C PHE A 123 -22.55 21.50 0.22
N SER A 124 -22.52 21.29 -1.10
CA SER A 124 -23.34 22.07 -2.02
C SER A 124 -24.83 21.80 -1.80
N LYS A 125 -25.23 20.53 -1.64
CA LYS A 125 -26.63 20.17 -1.34
C LYS A 125 -27.10 20.73 0.00
N GLU A 126 -26.29 20.61 1.05
CA GLU A 126 -26.65 21.14 2.38
C GLU A 126 -26.74 22.67 2.36
N ARG A 127 -25.84 23.36 1.64
CA ARG A 127 -25.91 24.82 1.46
C ARG A 127 -27.13 25.25 0.67
N GLU A 128 -27.52 24.52 -0.37
CA GLU A 128 -28.74 24.80 -1.15
C GLU A 128 -30.00 24.65 -0.31
N LYS A 129 -30.10 23.61 0.53
CA LYS A 129 -31.23 23.44 1.47
C LYS A 129 -31.30 24.56 2.50
N ALA A 130 -30.16 24.98 3.05
CA ALA A 130 -30.10 26.11 3.99
C ALA A 130 -30.52 27.42 3.33
N LYS A 131 -30.09 27.66 2.08
CA LYS A 131 -30.47 28.84 1.31
C LYS A 131 -31.97 28.86 0.99
N ALA A 132 -32.55 27.73 0.59
CA ALA A 132 -33.99 27.63 0.33
C ALA A 132 -34.85 27.90 1.59
N ARG A 133 -34.39 27.47 2.78
CA ARG A 133 -35.05 27.81 4.05
C ARG A 133 -34.94 29.29 4.40
N GLY A 134 -33.77 29.90 4.20
CA GLY A 134 -33.57 31.34 4.43
C GLY A 134 -34.38 32.22 3.47
N ASP A 135 -34.50 31.81 2.21
CA ASP A 135 -35.33 32.51 1.21
C ASP A 135 -36.83 32.41 1.58
N PHE A 136 -37.32 31.26 2.03
CA PHE A 136 -38.71 31.11 2.48
C PHE A 136 -39.05 32.00 3.68
N GLN A 137 -38.16 32.07 4.67
CA GLN A 137 -38.38 32.82 5.90
C GLN A 137 -38.27 34.35 5.69
N SER A 138 -37.44 34.79 4.74
CA SER A 138 -37.38 36.20 4.36
C SER A 138 -38.64 36.66 3.61
N LEU A 139 -39.25 35.80 2.79
CA LEU A 139 -40.54 36.08 2.13
C LEU A 139 -41.69 36.23 3.14
N ASP A 140 -41.75 35.37 4.16
CA ASP A 140 -42.76 35.48 5.22
C ASP A 140 -42.62 36.78 6.04
N THR A 141 -41.41 37.33 6.14
CA THR A 141 -41.17 38.59 6.88
C THR A 141 -41.56 39.84 6.08
N GLN A 142 -41.62 39.76 4.75
CA GLN A 142 -42.02 40.88 3.87
C GLN A 142 -43.54 41.01 3.68
N LEU A 143 -44.33 40.03 4.11
CA LEU A 143 -45.79 40.02 3.94
C LEU A 143 -46.57 40.61 5.13
N PHE A 144 -45.87 41.16 6.14
CA PHE A 144 -46.42 41.90 7.28
C PHE A 144 -45.86 43.33 7.31
#